data_AF-A0A9P6S236-F1
#
_entry.id   AF-A0A9P6S236-F1
#
_cell.length_a   1.000
_cell.length_b   1.000
_cell.length_c   1.000
_cell.angle_alpha   90.00
_cell.angle_beta   90.00
_cell.angle_gamma   90.00
#
_symmetry.space_group_name_H-M   'P 1'
#
loop_
_entity.id
_entity.type
_entity.pdbx_description
1 polymer ?
#
loop_
_entity_poly.entity_id
_entity_poly.type
_entity_poly.pdbx_seq_one_letter_code
_entity_poly.pdbx_strand_id
1 'polypeptide(L)' 'MSEQIEKAFQKQQGIFQNAKVAGKKSVKNNRWYKEVGLGFKTPKEAIEGHYIDKKCPFTGDVSIRGRILTGEI' A
#
# COMPACT_ATOMS: atom_id res chain seq x y z
N MET A 1 14.35 -8.96 -3.81
CA MET A 1 15.48 -8.57 -2.92
C MET A 1 15.83 -7.09 -3.01
N SER A 2 15.20 -6.31 -3.90
CA SER A 2 15.51 -4.88 -4.12
C SER A 2 14.82 -3.89 -3.17
N GLU A 3 13.81 -4.31 -2.40
CA GLU A 3 12.95 -3.36 -1.67
C GLU A 3 13.31 -3.21 -0.19
N GLN A 4 13.99 -4.21 0.39
CA GLN A 4 14.40 -4.19 1.79
C GLN A 4 15.84 -3.66 1.90
N ILE A 5 15.99 -2.34 1.78
CA ILE A 5 17.31 -1.67 1.84
C ILE A 5 17.60 -1.16 3.26
N GLU A 6 16.55 -0.87 4.02
CA GLU A 6 16.65 -0.29 5.36
C GLU A 6 16.92 -1.31 6.46
N LYS A 7 17.44 -0.81 7.59
CA LYS A 7 17.72 -1.63 8.79
C LYS A 7 16.46 -2.25 9.39
N ALA A 8 15.32 -1.56 9.30
CA ALA A 8 14.05 -2.05 9.80
C ALA A 8 13.28 -2.80 8.71
N PHE A 9 12.72 -3.97 9.06
CA PHE A 9 11.89 -4.74 8.14
C PHE A 9 10.66 -3.95 7.69
N GLN A 10 10.56 -3.71 6.38
CA GLN A 10 9.52 -2.92 5.77
C GLN A 10 8.30 -3.80 5.49
N LYS A 11 7.16 -3.43 6.07
CA LYS A 11 5.87 -4.11 5.88
C LYS A 11 4.72 -3.14 6.03
N GLN A 12 3.58 -3.47 5.45
CA GLN A 12 2.32 -2.76 5.69
C GLN A 12 1.78 -3.12 7.07
N GLN A 13 1.32 -2.12 7.85
CA GLN A 13 0.90 -2.33 9.23
C GLN A 13 -0.39 -3.16 9.36
N GLY A 14 -1.24 -3.16 8.33
CA GLY A 14 -2.51 -3.90 8.31
C GLY A 14 -2.45 -5.31 7.72
N ILE A 15 -1.27 -5.77 7.27
CA ILE A 15 -1.13 -7.09 6.64
C ILE A 15 -0.25 -8.01 7.46
N PHE A 16 -0.82 -9.18 7.76
CA PHE A 16 -0.08 -10.29 8.31
C PHE A 16 0.50 -11.15 7.18
N GLN A 17 1.83 -11.26 7.15
CA GLN A 17 2.57 -12.00 6.11
C GLN A 17 2.73 -13.49 6.43
N ASN A 18 2.68 -13.89 7.71
CA ASN A 18 3.03 -15.24 8.16
C ASN A 18 1.79 -16.11 8.43
N ALA A 19 0.83 -16.12 7.51
CA ALA A 19 -0.40 -16.89 7.66
C ALA A 19 -0.11 -18.41 7.80
N LYS A 20 -0.68 -19.06 8.81
CA LYS A 20 -0.41 -20.47 9.16
C LYS A 20 -1.20 -21.50 8.32
N VAL A 21 -1.91 -21.08 7.27
CA VAL A 21 -2.80 -21.96 6.52
C VAL A 21 -2.01 -22.78 5.49
N ALA A 22 -1.72 -24.03 5.84
CA ALA A 22 -1.17 -25.02 4.93
C ALA A 22 -2.27 -25.46 3.93
N GLY A 23 -2.15 -25.11 2.65
CA GLY A 23 -2.91 -25.75 1.57
C GLY A 23 -3.81 -24.87 0.70
N LYS A 24 -3.99 -23.58 0.99
CA LYS A 24 -4.57 -22.64 0.01
C LYS A 24 -3.54 -21.57 -0.28
N LYS A 25 -3.14 -21.48 -1.56
CA LYS A 25 -2.25 -20.47 -2.17
C LYS A 25 -2.06 -19.29 -1.20
N SER A 26 -0.88 -19.16 -0.59
CA SER A 26 -0.52 -17.90 0.06
C SER A 26 -0.90 -16.83 -0.95
N VAL A 27 -1.83 -15.94 -0.58
CA VAL A 27 -2.40 -14.99 -1.53
C VAL A 27 -1.21 -14.22 -2.08
N LYS A 28 -0.83 -14.53 -3.33
CA LYS A 28 0.42 -14.09 -3.96
C LYS A 28 0.53 -12.56 -3.98
N ASN A 29 -0.59 -11.86 -3.77
CA ASN A 29 -0.74 -10.43 -3.65
C ASN A 29 -1.50 -10.06 -2.37
N ASN A 30 -0.94 -10.37 -1.21
CA ASN A 30 -1.43 -9.83 0.06
C ASN A 30 -0.89 -8.39 0.21
N ARG A 31 -1.39 -7.48 -0.63
CA ARG A 31 -1.12 -6.04 -0.57
C ARG A 31 -2.40 -5.31 -0.19
N TRP A 32 -2.28 -4.41 0.78
CA TRP A 32 -3.39 -3.58 1.21
C TRP A 32 -3.36 -2.28 0.41
N TYR A 33 -4.50 -1.98 -0.18
CA TYR A 33 -4.78 -0.71 -0.83
C TYR A 33 -6.19 -0.28 -0.42
N LYS A 34 -6.47 1.02 -0.51
CA LYS A 34 -7.79 1.56 -0.26
C LYS A 34 -8.17 2.59 -1.31
N GLU A 35 -9.47 2.70 -1.53
CA GLU A 35 -10.05 3.82 -2.27
C GLU A 35 -10.10 5.04 -1.34
N VAL A 36 -9.53 6.16 -1.80
CA VAL A 36 -9.46 7.42 -1.03
C VAL A 36 -10.71 8.29 -1.20
N GLY A 37 -11.57 7.98 -2.17
CA GLY A 37 -12.75 8.76 -2.52
C GLY A 37 -12.41 10.05 -3.28
N LEU A 38 -13.29 11.05 -3.17
CA LEU A 38 -13.15 12.38 -3.79
C LEU A 38 -13.02 12.35 -5.33
N GLY A 39 -13.44 11.25 -5.98
CA GLY A 39 -13.32 11.07 -7.44
C GLY A 39 -11.94 10.62 -7.92
N PHE A 40 -10.97 10.40 -7.03
CA PHE A 40 -9.66 9.89 -7.41
C PHE A 40 -9.69 8.37 -7.58
N LYS A 41 -9.25 7.90 -8.75
CA LYS A 41 -9.06 6.47 -9.01
C LYS A 41 -7.80 5.98 -8.30
N THR A 42 -7.86 4.78 -7.72
CA THR A 42 -6.68 4.10 -7.18
C THR A 42 -5.72 3.76 -8.32
N PRO A 43 -4.44 4.17 -8.24
CA PRO A 43 -3.48 3.89 -9.30
C PRO A 43 -3.17 2.39 -9.37
N LYS A 44 -2.98 1.87 -10.59
CA LYS A 44 -2.67 0.45 -10.82
C LYS A 44 -1.40 0.00 -10.06
N GLU A 45 -0.43 0.90 -9.95
CA GLU A 45 0.81 0.67 -9.21
C GLU A 45 0.60 0.52 -7.70
N ALA A 46 -0.42 1.15 -7.11
CA ALA A 46 -0.75 0.90 -5.71
C ALA A 46 -1.33 -0.49 -5.47
N ILE A 47 -1.94 -1.10 -6.49
CA ILE A 47 -2.57 -2.43 -6.44
C ILE A 47 -1.52 -3.52 -6.69
N GLU A 48 -0.71 -3.37 -7.73
CA GLU A 48 0.21 -4.39 -8.21
C GLU A 48 1.66 -4.18 -7.76
N GLY A 49 2.04 -2.97 -7.36
CA GLY A 49 3.40 -2.63 -6.96
C GLY A 49 3.80 -3.23 -5.61
N HIS A 50 5.09 -3.28 -5.33
CA HIS A 50 5.63 -3.91 -4.13
C HIS A 50 6.24 -2.92 -3.11
N TYR A 51 6.31 -1.63 -3.45
CA TYR A 51 6.83 -0.59 -2.57
C TYR A 51 6.10 -0.51 -1.22
N ILE A 52 6.83 -0.19 -0.14
CA ILE A 52 6.26 0.05 1.20
C ILE A 52 6.35 1.54 1.52
N ASP A 53 5.22 2.23 1.46
CA ASP A 53 5.11 3.63 1.88
C ASP A 53 3.96 3.79 2.88
N LYS A 54 4.29 4.26 4.09
CA LYS A 54 3.30 4.53 5.15
C LYS A 54 2.60 5.88 4.96
N LYS A 55 3.14 6.76 4.13
CA LYS A 55 2.62 8.10 3.84
C LYS A 55 1.78 8.15 2.56
N CYS A 56 1.84 7.12 1.72
CA CYS A 56 1.02 7.02 0.53
C CYS A 56 -0.48 6.97 0.92
N PRO A 57 -1.34 7.80 0.32
CA PRO A 57 -2.76 7.83 0.64
C PRO A 57 -3.51 6.55 0.23
N PHE A 58 -2.96 5.76 -0.71
CA PHE A 58 -3.60 4.54 -1.21
C PHE A 58 -3.17 3.28 -0.47
N THR A 59 -1.95 3.22 0.05
CA THR A 59 -1.35 1.99 0.63
C THR A 59 -0.95 2.15 2.10
N GLY A 60 -1.09 3.35 2.64
CA GLY A 60 -0.87 3.71 4.05
C GLY A 60 -2.14 4.23 4.74
N ASP A 61 -2.09 4.38 6.07
CA ASP A 61 -3.21 4.89 6.86
C ASP A 61 -3.26 6.44 6.85
N VAL A 62 -3.27 7.02 5.65
CA VAL A 62 -3.34 8.46 5.44
C VAL A 62 -4.70 8.82 4.84
N SER A 63 -5.36 9.84 5.36
CA SER A 63 -6.64 10.34 4.87
C SER A 63 -6.47 11.68 4.15
N ILE A 64 -7.05 11.80 2.96
CA ILE A 64 -7.13 13.08 2.24
C ILE A 64 -8.31 13.86 2.79
N ARG A 65 -8.07 15.09 3.27
CA ARG A 65 -9.09 15.96 3.88
C ARG A 65 -8.79 17.41 3.55
N GLY A 66 -9.85 18.24 3.51
CA GLY A 66 -9.71 19.68 3.32
C GLY A 66 -9.60 20.09 1.85
N ARG A 67 -8.59 20.89 1.51
CA ARG A 67 -8.43 21.52 0.19
C ARG A 67 -7.61 20.64 -0.75
N ILE A 68 -8.05 20.56 -2.01
CA ILE A 68 -7.31 19.94 -3.12
C ILE A 68 -6.64 21.07 -3.90
N LEU A 69 -5.34 20.93 -4.20
CA LEU A 69 -4.54 21.94 -4.90
C LEU A 69 -4.07 21.38 -6.25
N THR A 70 -3.90 22.27 -7.22
CA THR A 70 -3.32 21.97 -8.55
C THR A 70 -2.15 22.92 -8.80
N GLY A 71 -1.04 22.40 -9.34
CA GLY A 71 0.16 23.18 -9.65
C GLY A 71 1.11 22.41 -10.57
N GLU A 72 2.08 23.11 -11.15
CA GLU A 72 3.17 22.52 -11.94
C GLU A 72 4.35 22.13 -11.03
N ILE A 73 5.07 21.08 -11.41
CA ILE A 73 6.21 20.52 -10.68
C ILE A 73 7.50 21.13 -11.18
#